data_AF-A0A8H4K9H4-F1
#
_entry.id   AF-A0A8H4K9H4-F1
#
_cell.length_a   1.000
_cell.length_b   1.000
_cell.length_c   1.000
_cell.angle_alpha   90.00
_cell.angle_beta   90.00
_cell.angle_gamma   90.00
#
_symmetry.space_group_name_H-M   'P 1'
#
loop_
_entity.id
_entity.type
_entity.pdbx_description
1 polymer ?
#
loop_
_entity_poly.entity_id
_entity_poly.type
_entity_poly.pdbx_seq_one_letter_code
_entity_poly.pdbx_strand_id
1 'polypeptide(L)'
;MSGDSDLQRSTQSASAPPGDPVQLPQGQCRYILTIPELKGHRCGCMGFHHNTSLPGAICYCGHFSCFHSPSSHFQKTSEDLIALKKRVQELEIQLQQKGSYQLENLVGRLGDLEEMVEGNQEEAANQLKASFQNSAAAWQVIETLQERIKSLENYCQLYCEQMKATRREIKELYNRQLEMMDGEESLEERIKALEDPNDLMPLFQHQHGQVASMAMDMR
;
A
#
# COMPACT_ATOMS: atom_id res chain seq x y z
N MET A 1 -8.74 33.09 -24.81
CA MET A 1 -8.54 31.68 -25.21
C MET A 1 -9.87 31.01 -24.94
N SER A 2 -10.67 30.81 -25.98
CA SER A 2 -10.99 29.46 -26.50
C SER A 2 -11.78 28.69 -25.43
N GLY A 3 -13.10 28.49 -25.50
CA GLY A 3 -14.00 28.39 -26.64
C GLY A 3 -14.75 27.06 -26.46
N ASP A 4 -15.84 27.07 -25.68
CA ASP A 4 -16.72 25.92 -25.52
C ASP A 4 -18.06 26.23 -26.19
N SER A 5 -18.39 25.43 -27.19
CA SER A 5 -19.54 25.59 -28.07
C SER A 5 -20.62 24.63 -27.62
N ASP A 6 -21.58 25.15 -26.87
CA ASP A 6 -22.76 24.42 -26.42
C ASP A 6 -23.64 23.97 -27.61
N LEU A 7 -24.13 22.74 -27.47
CA LEU A 7 -25.04 22.08 -28.38
C LEU A 7 -26.37 22.85 -28.51
N GLN A 8 -26.52 23.63 -29.57
CA GLN A 8 -27.81 23.93 -30.17
C GLN A 8 -27.84 23.40 -31.60
N ARG A 9 -28.14 22.11 -31.75
CA ARG A 9 -28.62 21.58 -33.03
C ARG A 9 -30.07 22.04 -33.19
N SER A 10 -30.23 23.29 -33.62
CA SER A 10 -31.44 23.72 -34.31
C SER A 10 -31.68 22.72 -35.43
N THR A 11 -32.76 21.95 -35.33
CA THR A 11 -33.36 21.27 -36.47
C THR A 11 -33.92 22.36 -37.38
N GLN A 12 -33.01 22.99 -38.14
CA GLN A 12 -33.39 23.73 -39.32
C GLN A 12 -33.95 22.69 -40.29
N SER A 13 -35.28 22.58 -40.28
CA SER A 13 -36.05 22.07 -41.40
C SER A 13 -35.48 22.74 -42.64
N ALA A 14 -34.76 21.98 -43.45
CA ALA A 14 -34.39 22.41 -44.78
C ALA A 14 -35.70 22.45 -45.57
N SER A 15 -36.38 23.59 -45.51
CA SER A 15 -37.47 23.93 -46.39
C SER A 15 -36.93 23.79 -47.81
N ALA A 16 -37.40 22.76 -48.52
CA ALA A 16 -37.14 22.64 -49.94
C ALA A 16 -37.63 23.95 -50.61
N PRO A 17 -36.91 24.45 -51.63
CA PRO A 17 -37.34 25.63 -52.36
C PRO A 17 -38.76 25.40 -52.93
N PRO A 18 -39.59 26.45 -53.09
CA PRO A 18 -40.89 26.33 -53.74
C PRO A 18 -40.65 26.14 -55.24
N GLY A 19 -40.25 24.92 -55.61
CA GLY A 19 -40.26 24.45 -56.98
C GLY A 19 -41.71 24.19 -57.37
N ASP A 20 -42.04 24.54 -58.61
CA ASP A 20 -43.34 24.42 -59.28
C ASP A 20 -44.15 23.17 -58.87
N PRO A 21 -45.48 23.12 -59.07
CA PRO A 21 -46.28 21.90 -58.91
C PRO A 21 -45.82 20.83 -59.94
N VAL A 22 -44.65 20.25 -59.67
CA VAL A 22 -43.91 19.35 -60.52
C VAL A 22 -44.69 18.04 -60.51
N GLN A 23 -45.18 17.71 -61.70
CA GLN A 23 -45.97 16.55 -62.04
C GLN A 23 -45.58 15.34 -61.19
N LEU A 24 -46.50 14.89 -60.33
CA LEU A 24 -46.38 13.57 -59.71
C LEU A 24 -46.12 12.54 -60.81
N PRO A 25 -45.26 11.53 -60.57
CA PRO A 25 -45.02 10.47 -61.53
C PRO A 25 -46.36 9.89 -62.00
N GLN A 26 -46.61 9.93 -63.31
CA GLN A 26 -47.82 9.36 -63.89
C GLN A 26 -47.62 7.86 -64.11
N GLY A 27 -48.61 7.06 -63.70
CA GLY A 27 -48.62 5.62 -63.95
C GLY A 27 -48.55 4.76 -62.68
N GLN A 28 -48.25 3.48 -62.88
CA GLN A 28 -48.27 2.46 -61.82
C GLN A 28 -46.93 2.34 -61.10
N CYS A 29 -46.98 2.00 -59.81
CA CYS A 29 -45.80 1.68 -59.01
C CYS A 29 -45.12 0.42 -59.56
N ARG A 30 -43.89 0.55 -60.06
CA ARG A 30 -43.12 -0.58 -60.62
C ARG A 30 -42.27 -1.34 -59.62
N TYR A 31 -42.44 -1.07 -58.32
CA TYR A 31 -41.70 -1.75 -57.26
C TYR A 31 -41.92 -3.27 -57.35
N ILE A 32 -40.82 -4.03 -57.31
CA ILE A 32 -40.85 -5.49 -57.37
C ILE A 32 -40.97 -6.00 -55.95
N LEU A 33 -42.04 -6.75 -55.67
CA LEU A 33 -42.23 -7.35 -54.36
C LEU A 33 -41.16 -8.42 -54.12
N THR A 34 -40.44 -8.31 -53.02
CA THR A 34 -39.39 -9.26 -52.61
C THR A 34 -39.95 -10.44 -51.80
N ILE A 35 -41.27 -10.52 -51.64
CA ILE A 35 -41.96 -11.60 -50.92
C ILE A 35 -41.84 -12.91 -51.72
N PRO A 36 -41.36 -14.02 -51.10
CA PRO A 36 -41.10 -15.27 -51.80
C PRO A 36 -42.31 -15.86 -52.56
N GLU A 37 -43.53 -15.72 -52.05
CA GLU A 37 -44.74 -16.24 -52.71
C GLU A 37 -45.20 -15.42 -53.93
N LEU A 38 -44.70 -14.19 -54.09
CA LEU A 38 -45.14 -13.23 -55.12
C LEU A 38 -44.02 -12.87 -56.10
N LYS A 39 -43.07 -13.78 -56.30
CA LYS A 39 -41.87 -13.54 -57.10
C LYS A 39 -42.24 -13.07 -58.51
N GLY A 40 -41.85 -11.84 -58.84
CA GLY A 40 -42.12 -11.20 -60.13
C GLY A 40 -43.37 -10.32 -60.18
N HIS A 41 -44.18 -10.28 -59.13
CA HIS A 41 -45.33 -9.37 -59.04
C HIS A 41 -44.88 -7.96 -58.69
N ARG A 42 -45.50 -6.98 -59.36
CA ARG A 42 -45.25 -5.56 -59.13
C ARG A 42 -46.33 -5.00 -58.22
N CYS A 43 -45.98 -3.93 -57.52
CA CYS A 43 -46.95 -3.20 -56.73
C CYS A 43 -48.14 -2.70 -57.59
N GLY A 44 -49.36 -2.90 -57.11
CA GLY A 44 -50.59 -2.49 -57.81
C GLY A 44 -50.99 -1.03 -57.65
N CYS A 45 -50.20 -0.19 -56.97
CA CYS A 45 -50.58 1.22 -56.74
C CYS A 45 -50.60 2.01 -58.06
N MET A 46 -51.68 2.75 -58.28
CA MET A 46 -51.91 3.58 -59.48
C MET A 46 -51.67 5.08 -59.26
N GLY A 47 -51.05 5.46 -58.15
CA GLY A 47 -50.82 6.86 -57.82
C GLY A 47 -49.73 7.06 -56.79
N PHE A 48 -49.21 8.28 -56.77
CA PHE A 48 -48.12 8.73 -55.90
C PHE A 48 -48.55 10.00 -55.17
N HIS A 49 -47.98 10.22 -54.00
CA HIS A 49 -48.11 11.45 -53.23
C HIS A 49 -46.71 11.96 -52.85
N HIS A 50 -46.56 13.27 -52.70
CA HIS A 50 -45.32 13.85 -52.20
C HIS A 50 -45.19 13.59 -50.70
N ASN A 51 -44.02 13.15 -50.26
CA ASN A 51 -43.74 13.06 -48.83
C ASN A 51 -43.25 14.42 -48.33
N THR A 52 -43.92 14.98 -47.32
CA THR A 52 -43.54 16.27 -46.70
C THR A 52 -42.30 16.18 -45.81
N SER A 53 -41.87 14.96 -45.46
CA SER A 53 -40.71 14.71 -44.58
C SER A 53 -39.44 14.27 -45.32
N LEU A 54 -39.55 13.79 -46.56
CA LEU A 54 -38.42 13.35 -47.38
C LEU A 54 -38.62 13.83 -48.83
N PRO A 55 -37.59 14.41 -49.48
CA PRO A 55 -37.72 14.84 -50.87
C PRO A 55 -38.00 13.64 -51.79
N GLY A 56 -39.17 13.65 -52.44
CA GLY A 56 -39.58 12.63 -53.41
C GLY A 56 -41.08 12.32 -53.37
N ALA A 57 -41.54 11.52 -54.35
CA ALA A 57 -42.88 10.98 -54.38
C ALA A 57 -42.90 9.50 -53.93
N ILE A 58 -43.97 9.09 -53.26
CA ILE A 58 -44.13 7.74 -52.70
C ILE A 58 -45.49 7.20 -53.16
N CYS A 59 -45.58 5.91 -53.49
CA CYS A 59 -46.90 5.27 -53.73
C CYS A 59 -47.75 5.32 -52.45
N TYR A 60 -49.05 5.07 -52.57
CA TYR A 60 -49.92 4.86 -51.40
C TYR A 60 -49.47 3.70 -50.47
N CYS A 61 -48.61 2.82 -50.97
CA CYS A 61 -48.03 1.69 -50.27
C CYS A 61 -46.69 1.96 -49.56
N GLY A 62 -46.10 3.15 -49.66
CA GLY A 62 -44.82 3.47 -49.01
C GLY A 62 -43.54 3.22 -49.83
N HIS A 63 -43.63 2.69 -51.06
CA HIS A 63 -42.50 2.58 -51.98
C HIS A 63 -42.14 3.91 -52.64
N PHE A 64 -40.85 4.25 -52.62
CA PHE A 64 -40.33 5.44 -53.27
C PHE A 64 -40.43 5.36 -54.80
N SER A 65 -40.83 6.46 -55.43
CA SER A 65 -40.74 6.60 -56.88
C SER A 65 -39.29 6.75 -57.30
N CYS A 66 -38.80 5.88 -58.18
CA CYS A 66 -37.53 6.09 -58.85
C CYS A 66 -37.76 7.01 -60.05
N PHE A 67 -37.11 8.17 -60.07
CA PHE A 67 -37.05 9.02 -61.25
C PHE A 67 -36.02 8.43 -62.22
N HIS A 68 -36.47 7.82 -63.31
CA HIS A 68 -35.60 7.49 -64.42
C HIS A 68 -35.57 8.71 -65.35
N SER A 69 -34.49 9.48 -65.32
CA SER A 69 -34.26 10.46 -66.37
C SER A 69 -34.05 9.69 -67.68
N PRO A 70 -34.88 9.87 -68.72
CA PRO A 70 -34.65 9.23 -70.01
C PRO A 70 -33.32 9.66 -70.66
N SER A 71 -32.68 10.71 -70.11
CA SER A 71 -31.37 11.23 -70.53
C SER A 71 -30.23 10.89 -69.57
N SER A 72 -30.36 9.95 -68.62
CA SER A 72 -29.18 9.48 -67.88
C SER A 72 -28.34 8.56 -68.77
N HIS A 73 -27.57 9.17 -69.67
CA HIS A 73 -26.38 8.58 -70.29
C HIS A 73 -25.26 8.41 -69.25
N PHE A 74 -25.57 7.84 -68.09
CA PHE A 74 -24.56 7.19 -67.26
C PHE A 74 -24.29 5.82 -67.88
N GLN A 75 -23.74 5.83 -69.09
CA GLN A 75 -23.02 4.69 -69.62
C GLN A 75 -21.77 4.59 -68.75
N LYS A 76 -21.85 3.89 -67.62
CA LYS A 76 -20.65 3.47 -66.90
C LYS A 76 -19.83 2.69 -67.91
N THR A 77 -18.76 3.31 -68.38
CA THR A 77 -17.91 2.68 -69.37
C THR A 77 -17.22 1.49 -68.70
N SER A 78 -16.89 0.47 -69.47
CA SER A 78 -16.09 -0.67 -68.97
C SER A 78 -14.83 -0.19 -68.25
N GLU A 79 -14.25 0.92 -68.71
CA GLU A 79 -13.10 1.58 -68.14
C GLU A 79 -13.35 2.16 -66.74
N ASP A 80 -14.52 2.78 -66.48
CA ASP A 80 -14.89 3.27 -65.15
C ASP A 80 -15.01 2.12 -64.13
N LEU A 81 -15.55 0.98 -64.57
CA LEU A 81 -15.67 -0.21 -63.73
C LEU A 81 -14.31 -0.84 -63.44
N ILE A 82 -13.41 -0.87 -64.43
CA ILE A 82 -12.03 -1.35 -64.26
C ILE A 82 -11.26 -0.43 -63.31
N ALA A 83 -11.39 0.90 -63.47
CA ALA A 83 -10.77 1.89 -62.60
C ALA A 83 -11.27 1.77 -61.15
N LEU A 84 -12.58 1.58 -60.96
CA LEU A 84 -13.15 1.38 -59.63
C LEU A 84 -12.70 0.07 -59.00
N LYS A 85 -12.67 -1.03 -59.77
CA LYS A 85 -12.20 -2.34 -59.28
C LYS A 85 -10.73 -2.30 -58.85
N LYS A 86 -9.89 -1.59 -59.62
CA LYS A 86 -8.49 -1.33 -59.27
C LYS A 86 -8.38 -0.51 -57.98
N ARG A 87 -9.20 0.54 -57.84
CA ARG A 87 -9.24 1.38 -56.63
C ARG A 87 -9.65 0.59 -55.38
N VAL A 88 -10.63 -0.30 -55.50
CA VAL A 88 -11.08 -1.15 -54.40
C VAL A 88 -9.98 -2.14 -53.98
N GLN A 89 -9.32 -2.80 -54.94
CA GLN A 89 -8.20 -3.68 -54.63
C GLN A 89 -7.04 -2.95 -53.93
N GLU A 90 -6.71 -1.74 -54.38
CA GLU A 90 -5.67 -0.92 -53.75
C GLU A 90 -6.03 -0.57 -52.29
N LEU A 91 -7.30 -0.24 -52.04
CA LEU A 91 -7.79 0.06 -50.70
C LEU A 91 -7.80 -1.18 -49.80
N GLU A 92 -8.18 -2.35 -50.32
CA GLU A 92 -8.14 -3.63 -49.59
C GLU A 92 -6.72 -3.99 -49.16
N ILE A 93 -5.74 -3.82 -50.06
CA ILE A 93 -4.31 -4.07 -49.76
C ILE A 93 -3.81 -3.09 -48.69
N GLN A 94 -4.13 -1.80 -48.81
CA GLN A 94 -3.75 -0.80 -47.82
C GLN A 94 -4.38 -1.05 -46.44
N LEU A 95 -5.62 -1.55 -46.42
CA LEU A 95 -6.31 -1.90 -45.18
C LEU A 95 -5.67 -3.13 -44.51
N GLN A 96 -5.36 -4.17 -45.29
CA GLN A 96 -4.68 -5.37 -44.80
C GLN A 96 -3.28 -5.04 -44.27
N GLN A 97 -2.49 -4.24 -44.99
CA GLN A 97 -1.17 -3.83 -44.53
C GLN A 97 -1.26 -2.99 -43.25
N LYS A 98 -2.07 -1.92 -43.21
CA LYS A 98 -2.20 -1.07 -42.02
C LYS A 98 -2.75 -1.84 -40.81
N GLY A 99 -3.71 -2.73 -41.03
CA GLY A 99 -4.26 -3.58 -39.98
C GLY A 99 -3.22 -4.55 -39.42
N SER A 100 -2.44 -5.20 -40.30
CA SER A 100 -1.42 -6.17 -39.90
C SER A 100 -0.29 -5.51 -39.11
N TYR A 101 0.29 -4.40 -39.60
CA TYR A 101 1.41 -3.73 -38.92
C TYR A 101 1.01 -3.13 -37.57
N GLN A 102 -0.21 -2.59 -37.45
CA GLN A 102 -0.68 -2.06 -36.16
C GLN A 102 -0.92 -3.16 -35.15
N LEU A 103 -1.51 -4.29 -35.57
CA LEU A 103 -1.75 -5.43 -34.70
C LEU A 103 -0.45 -6.08 -34.25
N GLU A 104 0.52 -6.28 -35.16
CA GLU A 104 1.82 -6.88 -34.85
C GLU A 104 2.64 -6.02 -33.88
N ASN A 105 2.63 -4.70 -34.04
CA ASN A 105 3.26 -3.77 -33.10
C ASN A 105 2.57 -3.77 -31.72
N LEU A 106 1.24 -3.86 -31.69
CA LEU A 106 0.50 -3.98 -30.42
C LEU A 106 0.80 -5.29 -29.70
N VAL A 107 0.87 -6.40 -30.44
CA VAL A 107 1.22 -7.72 -29.89
C VAL A 107 2.64 -7.72 -29.33
N GLY A 108 3.61 -7.15 -30.03
CA GLY A 108 4.98 -7.01 -29.53
C GLY A 108 5.03 -6.20 -28.23
N ARG A 109 4.39 -5.02 -28.22
CA ARG A 109 4.32 -4.18 -27.01
C ARG A 109 3.58 -4.84 -25.84
N LEU A 110 2.54 -5.63 -26.13
CA LEU A 110 1.84 -6.40 -25.11
C LEU A 110 2.74 -7.49 -24.53
N GLY A 111 3.50 -8.20 -25.37
CA GLY A 111 4.49 -9.18 -24.92
C GLY A 111 5.56 -8.55 -24.03
N ASP A 112 6.13 -7.40 -24.42
CA ASP A 112 7.11 -6.68 -23.61
C ASP A 112 6.53 -6.27 -22.24
N LEU A 113 5.26 -5.83 -22.22
CA LEU A 113 4.57 -5.46 -20.99
C LEU A 113 4.26 -6.68 -20.11
N GLU A 114 3.84 -7.79 -20.71
CA GLU A 114 3.59 -9.04 -19.99
C GLU A 114 4.87 -9.55 -19.33
N GLU A 115 5.99 -9.61 -20.07
CA GLU A 115 7.29 -10.01 -19.53
C GLU A 115 7.75 -9.08 -18.39
N MET A 116 7.60 -7.75 -18.57
CA MET A 116 7.95 -6.79 -17.53
C MET A 116 7.07 -6.94 -16.28
N VAL A 117 5.77 -7.21 -16.45
CA VAL A 117 4.85 -7.43 -15.32
C VAL A 117 5.20 -8.72 -14.58
N GLU A 118 5.45 -9.81 -15.31
CA GLU A 118 5.85 -11.08 -14.72
C GLU A 118 7.19 -10.95 -13.98
N GLY A 119 8.18 -10.29 -14.57
CA GLY A 119 9.47 -10.01 -13.95
C GLY A 119 9.33 -9.16 -12.69
N ASN A 120 8.55 -8.07 -12.75
CA ASN A 120 8.31 -7.22 -11.58
C ASN A 120 7.55 -7.96 -10.47
N GLN A 121 6.62 -8.84 -10.81
CA GLN A 121 5.91 -9.68 -9.85
C GLN A 121 6.87 -10.66 -9.15
N GLU A 122 7.77 -11.29 -9.91
CA GLU A 122 8.80 -12.18 -9.36
C GLU A 122 9.77 -11.41 -8.44
N GLU A 123 10.25 -10.25 -8.89
CA GLU A 123 11.12 -9.38 -8.08
C GLU A 123 10.45 -8.94 -6.79
N ALA A 124 9.19 -8.52 -6.84
CA ALA A 124 8.43 -8.13 -5.66
C ALA A 124 8.25 -9.32 -4.68
N ALA A 125 7.98 -10.52 -5.19
CA ALA A 125 7.88 -11.73 -4.37
C ALA A 125 9.23 -12.07 -3.71
N ASN A 126 10.33 -11.93 -4.43
CA ASN A 126 11.69 -12.15 -3.93
C ASN A 126 12.08 -11.12 -2.86
N GLN A 127 11.78 -9.84 -3.08
CA GLN A 127 12.01 -8.78 -2.10
C GLN A 127 11.19 -9.01 -0.82
N LEU A 128 9.93 -9.40 -0.96
CA LEU A 128 9.06 -9.72 0.17
C LEU A 128 9.62 -10.90 0.98
N LYS A 129 10.04 -11.97 0.32
CA LYS A 129 10.68 -13.13 0.96
C LYS A 129 11.95 -12.74 1.70
N ALA A 130 12.81 -11.93 1.09
CA ALA A 130 14.03 -11.45 1.72
C ALA A 130 13.72 -10.59 2.97
N SER A 131 12.71 -9.71 2.89
CA SER A 131 12.25 -8.88 4.01
C SER A 131 11.75 -9.73 5.19
N PHE A 132 10.94 -10.76 4.92
CA PHE A 132 10.47 -11.67 5.95
C PHE A 132 11.61 -12.47 6.59
N GLN A 133 12.57 -12.95 5.80
CA GLN A 133 13.74 -13.67 6.33
C GLN A 133 14.60 -12.76 7.22
N ASN A 134 14.84 -11.52 6.80
CA ASN A 134 15.58 -10.55 7.58
C ASN A 134 14.83 -10.19 8.89
N SER A 135 13.52 -10.00 8.82
CA SER A 135 12.68 -9.75 9.99
C SER A 135 12.75 -10.93 10.97
N ALA A 136 12.67 -12.17 10.47
CA ALA A 136 12.79 -13.37 11.30
C ALA A 136 14.16 -13.47 11.99
N ALA A 137 15.24 -13.17 11.27
CA ALA A 137 16.59 -13.13 11.86
C ALA A 137 16.72 -12.03 12.92
N ALA A 138 16.14 -10.84 12.68
CA ALA A 138 16.12 -9.77 13.65
C ALA A 138 15.36 -10.17 14.93
N TRP A 139 14.25 -10.90 14.81
CA TRP A 139 13.51 -11.41 15.97
C TRP A 139 14.33 -12.41 16.79
N GLN A 140 15.09 -13.30 16.15
CA GLN A 140 15.99 -14.22 16.85
C GLN A 140 17.06 -13.45 17.64
N VAL A 141 17.64 -12.40 17.05
CA VAL A 141 18.61 -11.56 17.75
C VAL A 141 17.96 -10.85 18.94
N ILE A 142 16.76 -10.30 18.78
CA ILE A 142 16.03 -9.68 19.88
C ILE A 142 15.79 -10.67 21.03
N GLU A 143 15.38 -11.90 20.73
CA GLU A 143 15.16 -12.93 21.75
C GLU A 143 16.44 -13.25 22.53
N THR A 144 17.56 -13.47 21.82
CA THR A 144 18.86 -13.72 22.49
C THR A 144 19.31 -12.52 23.33
N LEU A 145 19.06 -11.29 22.89
CA LEU A 145 19.38 -10.08 23.65
C LEU A 145 18.49 -9.97 24.90
N GLN A 146 17.20 -10.30 24.81
CA GLN A 146 16.29 -10.31 25.94
C GLN A 146 16.72 -11.32 27.01
N GLU A 147 17.14 -12.52 26.61
CA GLU A 147 17.69 -13.52 27.54
C GLU A 147 18.97 -13.02 28.20
N ARG A 148 19.86 -12.38 27.43
CA ARG A 148 21.11 -11.84 27.97
C ARG A 148 20.85 -10.69 28.95
N ILE A 149 19.89 -9.81 28.67
CA ILE A 149 19.48 -8.75 29.60
C ILE A 149 18.98 -9.34 30.91
N LYS A 150 18.08 -10.34 30.86
CA LYS A 150 17.59 -11.02 32.07
C LYS A 150 18.73 -11.64 32.88
N SER A 151 19.70 -12.26 32.21
CA SER A 151 20.87 -12.83 32.89
C SER A 151 21.70 -11.75 33.60
N LEU A 152 21.91 -10.60 32.95
CA LEU A 152 22.66 -9.47 33.52
C LEU A 152 21.91 -8.84 34.70
N GLU A 153 20.59 -8.68 34.61
CA GLU A 153 19.75 -8.20 35.71
C GLU A 153 19.88 -9.11 36.94
N ASN A 154 19.85 -10.42 36.75
CA ASN A 154 20.06 -11.39 37.83
C ASN A 154 21.45 -11.25 38.48
N TYR A 155 22.51 -11.08 37.68
CA TYR A 155 23.86 -10.85 38.21
C TYR A 155 23.97 -9.53 38.98
N CYS A 156 23.36 -8.45 38.46
CA CYS A 156 23.32 -7.16 39.15
C CYS A 156 22.60 -7.27 40.49
N GLN A 157 21.49 -8.01 40.56
CA GLN A 157 20.77 -8.25 41.80
C GLN A 157 21.63 -9.02 42.81
N LEU A 158 22.27 -10.11 42.39
CA LEU A 158 23.17 -10.90 43.24
C LEU A 158 24.30 -10.04 43.81
N TYR A 159 24.94 -9.23 42.96
CA TYR A 159 26.03 -8.35 43.40
C TYR A 159 25.53 -7.28 44.39
N CYS A 160 24.32 -6.73 44.16
CA CYS A 160 23.69 -5.80 45.09
C CYS A 160 23.41 -6.44 46.46
N GLU A 161 22.96 -7.69 46.49
CA GLU A 161 22.76 -8.46 47.73
C GLU A 161 24.09 -8.71 48.44
N GLN A 162 25.12 -9.11 47.71
CA GLN A 162 26.47 -9.30 48.25
C GLN A 162 27.03 -8.00 48.84
N MET A 163 26.91 -6.87 48.14
CA MET A 163 27.34 -5.57 48.67
C MET A 163 26.56 -5.14 49.92
N LYS A 164 25.27 -5.49 50.02
CA LYS A 164 24.48 -5.24 51.24
C LYS A 164 24.96 -6.12 52.39
N ALA A 165 25.32 -7.38 52.13
CA ALA A 165 25.87 -8.29 53.14
C ALA A 165 27.22 -7.78 53.66
N THR A 166 28.18 -7.47 52.78
CA THR A 166 29.49 -6.96 53.17
C THR A 166 29.41 -5.62 53.91
N ARG A 167 28.48 -4.74 53.52
CA ARG A 167 28.23 -3.50 54.25
C ARG A 167 27.72 -3.74 55.68
N ARG A 168 26.90 -4.77 55.90
CA ARG A 168 26.45 -5.16 57.25
C ARG A 168 27.62 -5.68 58.07
N GLU A 169 28.45 -6.56 57.51
CA GLU A 169 29.65 -7.08 58.17
C GLU A 169 30.63 -5.96 58.56
N ILE A 170 30.89 -5.01 57.66
CA ILE A 170 31.73 -3.84 57.97
C ILE A 170 31.16 -3.02 59.13
N LYS A 171 29.84 -2.81 59.15
CA LYS A 171 29.18 -2.08 60.24
C LYS A 171 29.29 -2.83 61.57
N GLU A 172 29.17 -4.15 61.55
CA GLU A 172 29.33 -4.99 62.74
C GLU A 172 30.78 -4.96 63.26
N LEU A 173 31.76 -5.07 62.37
CA LEU A 173 33.18 -4.93 62.73
C LEU A 173 33.49 -3.55 63.32
N TYR A 174 32.94 -2.50 62.73
CA TYR A 174 33.09 -1.14 63.25
C TYR A 174 32.49 -1.00 64.66
N ASN A 175 31.28 -1.53 64.89
CA ASN A 175 30.68 -1.52 66.23
C ASN A 175 31.53 -2.28 67.25
N ARG A 176 32.04 -3.47 66.87
CA ARG A 176 32.92 -4.26 67.75
C ARG A 176 34.24 -3.56 68.05
N GLN A 177 34.76 -2.78 67.10
CA GLN A 177 35.93 -1.93 67.33
C GLN A 177 35.64 -0.84 68.37
N LEU A 178 34.47 -0.20 68.31
CA LEU A 178 34.06 0.78 69.33
C LEU A 178 34.00 0.12 70.72
N GLU A 179 33.34 -1.02 70.85
CA GLU A 179 33.26 -1.76 72.12
C GLU A 179 34.64 -2.14 72.68
N MET A 180 35.59 -2.47 71.79
CA MET A 180 36.96 -2.78 72.18
C MET A 180 37.70 -1.54 72.70
N MET A 181 37.53 -0.38 72.05
CA MET A 181 38.13 0.88 72.50
C MET A 181 37.55 1.33 73.84
N ASP A 182 36.24 1.19 74.06
CA ASP A 182 35.62 1.47 75.37
C ASP A 182 36.19 0.55 76.46
N GLY A 183 36.42 -0.73 76.13
CA GLY A 183 37.07 -1.69 77.01
C GLY A 183 38.54 -1.36 77.30
N GLU A 184 39.27 -0.88 76.29
CA GLU A 184 40.66 -0.40 76.41
C GLU A 184 40.73 0.81 77.34
N GLU A 185 39.87 1.81 77.14
CA GLU A 185 39.78 3.00 77.99
C GLU A 185 39.51 2.61 79.46
N SER A 186 38.56 1.71 79.71
CA SER A 186 38.27 1.21 81.06
C SER A 186 39.46 0.47 81.70
N LEU A 187 40.21 -0.31 80.91
CA LEU A 187 41.42 -0.99 81.40
C LEU A 187 42.54 0.02 81.68
N GLU A 188 42.73 1.02 80.83
CA GLU A 188 43.69 2.10 81.08
C GLU A 188 43.37 2.85 82.38
N GLU A 189 42.11 3.18 82.65
CA GLU A 189 41.69 3.81 83.90
C GLU A 189 42.02 2.93 85.12
N ARG A 190 41.77 1.62 85.03
CA ARG A 190 42.11 0.67 86.11
C ARG A 190 43.61 0.53 86.31
N ILE A 191 44.40 0.53 85.24
CA ILE A 191 45.86 0.52 85.32
C ILE A 191 46.34 1.79 86.02
N LYS A 192 45.86 2.97 85.59
CA LYS A 192 46.19 4.26 86.23
C LYS A 192 45.87 4.26 87.73
N ALA A 193 44.73 3.70 88.14
CA ALA A 193 44.37 3.57 89.56
C ALA A 193 45.29 2.61 90.34
N LEU A 194 45.77 1.53 89.71
CA LEU A 194 46.72 0.60 90.33
C LEU A 194 48.16 1.13 90.37
N GLU A 195 48.50 2.05 89.47
CA GLU A 195 49.82 2.69 89.38
C GLU A 195 49.97 3.91 90.32
N ASP A 196 48.88 4.46 90.86
CA ASP A 196 48.93 5.55 91.85
C ASP A 196 49.36 5.02 93.24
N PRO A 197 50.57 5.38 93.73
CA PRO A 197 51.06 4.90 95.01
C PRO A 197 50.27 5.40 96.24
N ASN A 198 49.42 6.44 96.10
CA ASN A 198 48.57 6.89 97.20
C ASN A 198 47.40 5.92 97.51
N ASP A 199 46.93 5.15 96.53
CA ASP A 199 45.84 4.17 96.70
C ASP A 199 46.33 2.76 97.11
N LEU A 200 47.64 2.50 97.05
CA LEU A 200 48.27 1.27 97.54
C LEU A 200 48.60 1.30 99.05
N MET A 201 48.61 2.49 99.67
CA MET A 201 48.96 2.70 101.08
C MET A 201 47.92 2.22 102.14
N PRO A 202 46.61 2.10 101.89
CA PRO A 202 45.69 1.61 102.91
C PRO A 202 45.85 0.12 103.23
N LEU A 203 46.38 -0.68 102.30
CA LEU A 203 46.46 -2.14 102.45
C LEU A 203 47.65 -2.59 103.31
N PHE A 204 48.73 -1.83 103.37
CA PHE A 204 49.89 -2.16 104.20
C PHE A 204 49.77 -1.64 105.65
N GLN A 205 48.86 -0.69 105.90
CA GLN A 205 48.73 -0.07 107.23
C GLN A 205 47.76 -0.84 108.16
N HIS A 206 46.84 -1.64 107.61
CA HIS A 206 45.89 -2.43 108.43
C HIS A 206 46.47 -3.74 108.99
N GLN A 207 47.56 -4.30 108.45
CA GLN A 207 48.16 -5.52 109.00
C GLN A 207 49.17 -5.28 110.13
N HIS A 208 49.84 -4.11 110.20
CA HIS A 208 50.82 -3.84 111.25
C HIS A 208 50.21 -3.36 112.58
N GLY A 209 48.94 -2.92 112.59
CA GLY A 209 48.26 -2.42 113.79
C GLY A 209 47.66 -3.48 114.73
N GLN A 210 47.47 -4.73 114.27
CA GLN A 210 46.85 -5.78 115.09
C GLN A 210 47.86 -6.71 115.78
N VAL A 211 49.12 -6.78 115.35
CA VAL A 211 50.11 -7.69 115.95
C VAL A 211 50.77 -7.10 117.21
N ALA A 212 50.73 -5.78 117.40
CA ALA A 212 51.40 -5.12 118.53
C ALA A 212 50.56 -5.05 119.84
N SER A 213 49.27 -5.41 119.81
CA SER A 213 48.36 -5.23 120.97
C SER A 213 48.15 -6.49 121.82
N MET A 214 48.83 -7.62 121.55
CA MET A 214 48.62 -8.87 122.31
C MET A 214 49.85 -9.34 123.14
N ALA A 215 50.91 -8.53 123.28
CA ALA A 215 52.16 -8.95 123.93
C ALA A 215 52.47 -8.26 125.28
N MET A 216 51.46 -7.77 126.00
CA MET A 216 51.62 -7.22 127.36
C MET A 216 50.47 -7.68 128.26
N ASP A 217 50.39 -8.98 128.55
CA ASP A 217 49.81 -9.47 129.81
C ASP A 217 50.07 -10.98 129.96
N MET A 218 51.08 -11.35 130.75
CA MET A 218 51.03 -12.44 131.72
C MET A 218 52.38 -12.62 132.43
N ARG A 219 52.35 -12.26 133.73
CA ARG A 219 53.11 -12.78 134.88
C ARG A 219 54.58 -13.18 134.72
#